data_AF-A0A022M5X4-F1
#
_entry.id   AF-A0A022M5X4-F1
#
_cell.length_a   1.000
_cell.length_b   1.000
_cell.length_c   1.000
_cell.angle_alpha   90.00
_cell.angle_beta   90.00
_cell.angle_gamma   90.00
#
_symmetry.space_group_name_H-M   'P 1'
#
loop_
_entity.id
_entity.type
_entity.pdbx_description
1 polymer ?
#
loop_
_entity_poly.entity_id
_entity_poly.type
_entity_poly.pdbx_seq_one_letter_code
_entity_poly.pdbx_strand_id
1 'polypeptide(L)'
;MWKLTRPDNRHDKLTRDNLLDLEDHHLVRVESVQEDQRQVWVLTKRGHGEAKQLLEPKGIRVSALRRQEYDPDTGELLGTGYDDHAAAVTSTAAELHRAGIGHRLGFQTEIGHRLGNSYVQRADLVVRAPEAGVPVMLLEIDRRTEDAHDLVAKLRRYWEWGRLLPKDADKRTVDRVRSRPDAIEHVDHAKRLWRRFYPPTGREGVVPVAFVFADTTEAKVANTVTVLEEAGRRYWAPRRFDTYHRGITAWDYSQAVPVVVTTLEQLQEHGADAAVWRRLGRRGEQTLTDALDNPDGAALFRDQEARADAEEKRRRAAEREARRPVCKRCGRRFTDQRWEETTAHRTAWNAGDVSVCGTCHADDVAREEAARLQAVAPPRPENDQEPGRGRSWFRRWT
;
A
#
# COMPACT_ATOMS: atom_id res chain seq x y z
N MET A 1 1.72 -25.73 21.19
CA MET A 1 2.36 -25.57 22.51
C MET A 1 1.40 -24.76 23.38
N TRP A 2 0.92 -25.35 24.47
CA TRP A 2 -0.05 -24.71 25.35
C TRP A 2 0.68 -24.19 26.58
N LYS A 3 0.51 -22.90 26.87
CA LYS A 3 0.97 -22.28 28.12
C LYS A 3 0.16 -22.87 29.27
N LEU A 4 0.78 -23.73 30.07
CA LEU A 4 0.33 -24.02 31.43
C LEU A 4 1.01 -22.98 32.32
N THR A 5 0.32 -21.86 32.58
CA THR A 5 0.92 -20.75 33.34
C THR A 5 0.19 -20.44 34.64
N ARG A 6 -0.91 -21.13 34.98
CA ARG A 6 -1.57 -20.93 36.27
C ARG A 6 -2.14 -22.24 36.86
N PRO A 7 -1.67 -22.69 38.03
CA PRO A 7 -2.21 -23.87 38.73
C PRO A 7 -3.72 -23.81 38.98
N ASP A 8 -4.29 -22.60 39.03
CA ASP A 8 -5.68 -22.36 39.44
C ASP A 8 -6.64 -22.16 38.25
N ASN A 9 -6.14 -22.15 37.01
CA ASN A 9 -6.97 -21.99 35.82
C ASN A 9 -7.55 -23.36 35.40
N ARG A 10 -8.88 -23.48 35.35
CA ARG A 10 -9.56 -24.75 34.99
C ARG A 10 -9.18 -25.28 33.60
N HIS A 11 -8.83 -24.40 32.66
CA HIS A 11 -8.35 -24.79 31.33
C HIS A 11 -6.92 -25.34 31.34
N ASP A 12 -6.09 -24.89 32.28
CA ASP A 12 -4.72 -25.38 32.46
C ASP A 12 -4.75 -26.79 33.08
N LYS A 13 -5.64 -27.04 34.05
CA LYS A 13 -5.78 -28.39 34.63
C LYS A 13 -6.17 -29.45 33.60
N LEU A 14 -7.20 -29.18 32.79
CA LEU A 14 -7.62 -30.08 31.70
C LEU A 14 -6.52 -30.33 30.68
N THR A 15 -5.77 -29.27 30.31
CA THR A 15 -4.68 -29.39 29.35
C THR A 15 -3.54 -30.23 29.92
N ARG A 16 -3.18 -30.02 31.19
CA ARG A 16 -2.16 -30.81 31.88
C ARG A 16 -2.58 -32.27 32.01
N ASP A 17 -3.80 -32.53 32.46
CA ASP A 17 -4.31 -33.89 32.63
C ASP A 17 -4.38 -34.62 31.27
N ASN A 18 -4.74 -33.93 30.18
CA ASN A 18 -4.67 -34.48 28.82
C ASN A 18 -3.22 -34.72 28.35
N LEU A 19 -2.27 -33.85 28.68
CA LEU A 19 -0.86 -34.06 28.33
C LEU A 19 -0.27 -35.25 29.08
N LEU A 20 -0.63 -35.42 30.35
CA LEU A 20 -0.28 -36.59 31.15
C LEU A 20 -0.90 -37.87 30.57
N ASP A 21 -2.19 -37.84 30.18
CA ASP A 21 -2.83 -38.98 29.53
C ASP A 21 -2.15 -39.34 28.20
N LEU A 22 -1.82 -38.34 27.37
CA LEU A 22 -1.07 -38.56 26.14
C LEU A 22 0.36 -39.08 26.40
N GLU A 23 0.98 -38.73 27.53
CA GLU A 23 2.28 -39.24 27.95
C GLU A 23 2.20 -40.70 28.39
N ASP A 24 1.18 -41.05 29.20
CA ASP A 24 0.87 -42.42 29.63
C ASP A 24 0.63 -43.34 28.43
N HIS A 25 0.03 -42.81 27.36
CA HIS A 25 -0.17 -43.53 26.09
C HIS A 25 1.06 -43.50 25.17
N HIS A 26 2.17 -42.93 25.62
CA HIS A 26 3.43 -42.76 24.89
C HIS A 26 3.26 -42.00 23.56
N LEU A 27 2.31 -41.09 23.48
CA LEU A 27 2.06 -40.23 22.31
C LEU A 27 2.80 -38.90 22.41
N VAL A 28 3.00 -38.40 23.63
CA VAL A 28 3.86 -37.25 23.91
C VAL A 28 4.92 -37.60 24.97
N ARG A 29 5.92 -36.75 25.11
CA ARG A 29 6.91 -36.78 26.20
C ARG A 29 7.31 -35.37 26.58
N VAL A 30 7.72 -35.18 27.84
CA VAL A 30 8.48 -33.97 28.22
C VAL A 30 9.89 -34.06 27.60
N GLU A 31 10.29 -33.02 26.89
CA GLU A 31 11.62 -32.92 26.28
C GLU A 31 12.57 -32.04 27.09
N SER A 32 12.07 -30.94 27.66
CA SER A 32 12.84 -30.09 28.55
C SER A 32 11.96 -29.44 29.61
N VAL A 33 12.59 -29.07 30.71
CA VAL A 33 12.02 -28.27 31.78
C VAL A 33 12.89 -27.03 31.91
N GLN A 34 12.31 -25.85 31.73
CA GLN A 34 13.02 -24.57 31.85
C GLN A 34 13.21 -24.20 33.33
N GLU A 35 14.11 -23.24 33.59
CA GLU A 35 14.46 -22.78 34.95
C GLU A 35 13.24 -22.29 35.74
N ASP A 36 12.25 -21.73 35.05
CA ASP A 36 10.98 -21.27 35.63
C ASP A 36 9.91 -22.38 35.71
N GLN A 37 10.32 -23.65 35.69
CA GLN A 37 9.48 -24.85 35.78
C GLN A 37 8.55 -25.09 34.57
N ARG A 38 8.72 -24.35 33.46
CA ARG A 38 7.95 -24.60 32.23
C ARG A 38 8.41 -25.89 31.54
N GLN A 39 7.46 -26.75 31.21
CA GLN A 39 7.74 -27.99 30.49
C GLN A 39 7.45 -27.86 28.99
N VAL A 40 8.37 -28.34 28.16
CA VAL A 40 8.20 -28.43 26.72
C VAL A 40 7.83 -29.86 26.35
N TRP A 41 6.68 -30.02 25.71
CA TRP A 41 6.12 -31.31 25.32
C TRP A 41 6.27 -31.55 23.82
N VAL A 42 6.67 -32.76 23.43
CA VAL A 42 6.79 -33.18 22.02
C VAL A 42 6.06 -34.47 21.73
N LEU A 43 5.64 -34.63 20.47
CA LEU A 43 5.14 -35.90 19.97
C LEU A 43 6.29 -36.93 19.95
N THR A 44 6.01 -38.13 20.45
CA THR A 44 6.89 -39.28 20.24
C THR A 44 6.80 -39.75 18.79
N LYS A 45 7.65 -40.70 18.38
CA LYS A 45 7.53 -41.34 17.06
C LYS A 45 6.14 -41.91 16.81
N ARG A 46 5.52 -42.50 17.86
CA ARG A 46 4.17 -43.05 17.81
C ARG A 46 3.14 -41.93 17.68
N GLY A 47 3.14 -40.96 18.58
CA GLY A 47 2.17 -39.86 18.56
C GLY A 47 2.26 -39.01 17.29
N HIS A 48 3.45 -38.86 16.71
CA HIS A 48 3.63 -38.21 15.42
C HIS A 48 3.01 -38.99 14.26
N GLY A 49 3.19 -40.32 14.24
CA GLY A 49 2.54 -41.19 13.27
C GLY A 49 1.01 -41.11 13.35
N GLU A 50 0.47 -41.16 14.56
CA GLU A 50 -0.98 -41.05 14.80
C GLU A 50 -1.51 -39.64 14.43
N ALA A 51 -0.78 -38.58 14.79
CA ALA A 51 -1.13 -37.21 14.41
C ALA A 51 -1.16 -37.03 12.89
N LYS A 52 -0.17 -37.58 12.17
CA LYS A 52 -0.14 -37.53 10.70
C LYS A 52 -1.35 -38.21 10.07
N GLN A 53 -1.68 -39.41 10.53
CA GLN A 53 -2.86 -40.13 10.03
C GLN A 53 -4.15 -39.34 10.23
N LEU A 54 -4.26 -38.61 11.34
CA LEU A 54 -5.44 -37.80 11.66
C LEU A 54 -5.50 -36.46 10.89
N LEU A 55 -4.35 -35.82 10.67
CA LEU A 55 -4.26 -34.42 10.26
C LEU A 55 -3.90 -34.22 8.79
N GLU A 56 -3.04 -35.06 8.20
CA GLU A 56 -2.64 -34.92 6.79
C GLU A 56 -3.82 -35.07 5.80
N PRO A 57 -4.79 -35.99 6.00
CA PRO A 57 -5.99 -36.06 5.15
C PRO A 57 -6.85 -34.79 5.20
N LYS A 58 -6.71 -33.98 6.25
CA LYS A 58 -7.39 -32.69 6.41
C LYS A 58 -6.58 -31.52 5.86
N GLY A 59 -5.48 -31.80 5.17
CA GLY A 59 -4.57 -30.79 4.63
C GLY A 59 -3.68 -30.13 5.70
N ILE A 60 -3.68 -30.63 6.92
CA ILE A 60 -2.85 -30.11 8.02
C ILE A 60 -1.57 -30.92 8.08
N ARG A 61 -0.45 -30.30 7.69
CA ARG A 61 0.86 -30.93 7.76
C ARG A 61 1.37 -30.95 9.19
N VAL A 62 1.82 -32.11 9.64
CA VAL A 62 2.56 -32.26 10.90
C VAL A 62 4.04 -32.07 10.59
N SER A 63 4.72 -31.23 11.37
CA SER A 63 6.16 -30.93 11.24
C SER A 63 7.03 -32.19 11.31
N ALA A 64 8.31 -32.11 10.97
CA ALA A 64 9.19 -33.28 11.03
C ALA A 64 9.25 -33.88 12.45
N LEU A 65 9.20 -35.22 12.54
CA LEU A 65 9.46 -35.94 13.79
C LEU A 65 10.95 -35.86 14.11
N ARG A 66 11.28 -35.34 15.29
CA ARG A 66 12.64 -35.46 15.83
C ARG A 66 12.78 -36.82 16.52
N ARG A 67 13.72 -37.64 16.05
CA ARG A 67 14.10 -38.89 16.71
C ARG A 67 15.02 -38.55 17.88
N GLN A 68 14.84 -39.23 19.00
CA GLN A 68 15.87 -39.27 20.03
C GLN A 68 17.04 -40.06 19.44
N GLU A 69 18.19 -39.43 19.29
CA GLU A 69 19.43 -40.11 18.96
C GLU A 69 20.16 -40.40 20.26
N TYR A 70 20.60 -41.64 20.42
CA TYR A 70 21.31 -42.10 21.60
C TYR A 70 22.70 -42.51 21.19
N ASP A 71 23.66 -42.23 22.06
CA ASP A 71 25.03 -42.64 21.92
C ASP A 71 25.04 -44.16 21.95
N PRO A 72 25.54 -44.81 20.90
CA PRO A 72 25.44 -46.25 20.77
C PRO A 72 26.26 -46.98 21.85
N ASP A 73 27.25 -46.33 22.45
CA ASP A 73 28.20 -46.93 23.37
C ASP A 73 27.85 -46.64 24.84
N THR A 74 27.33 -45.45 25.13
CA THR A 74 27.00 -44.99 26.50
C THR A 74 25.51 -45.05 26.80
N GLY A 75 24.64 -45.13 25.77
CA GLY A 75 23.19 -45.04 25.92
C GLY A 75 22.69 -43.67 26.34
N GLU A 76 23.58 -42.67 26.42
CA GLU A 76 23.23 -41.29 26.71
C GLU A 76 22.55 -40.64 25.50
N LEU A 77 21.65 -39.69 25.73
CA LEU A 77 20.98 -38.99 24.64
C LEU A 77 21.99 -38.10 23.89
N LEU A 78 22.28 -38.43 22.61
CA LEU A 78 23.08 -37.59 21.72
C LEU A 78 22.26 -36.38 21.30
N GLY A 79 22.46 -35.28 22.01
CA GLY A 79 21.81 -34.01 21.76
C GLY A 79 20.83 -33.63 22.86
N THR A 80 21.13 -32.53 23.54
CA THR A 80 20.22 -31.91 24.50
C THR A 80 19.05 -31.25 23.77
N GLY A 81 17.84 -31.79 23.96
CA GLY A 81 16.58 -31.03 23.90
C GLY A 81 16.06 -30.61 22.52
N TYR A 82 14.85 -30.02 22.57
CA TYR A 82 14.03 -29.40 21.51
C TYR A 82 14.87 -28.67 20.45
N ASP A 83 14.37 -28.53 19.20
CA ASP A 83 15.00 -27.55 18.31
C ASP A 83 14.68 -26.19 18.91
N ASP A 84 15.66 -25.70 19.65
CA ASP A 84 15.64 -24.47 20.39
C ASP A 84 15.04 -23.34 19.53
N HIS A 85 15.34 -23.33 18.23
CA HIS A 85 14.71 -22.45 17.25
C HIS A 85 13.19 -22.59 17.22
N ALA A 86 12.66 -23.79 17.04
CA ALA A 86 11.22 -24.06 17.03
C ALA A 86 10.53 -23.64 18.35
N ALA A 87 11.22 -23.70 19.49
CA ALA A 87 10.67 -23.22 20.77
C ALA A 87 10.52 -21.70 20.75
N ALA A 88 11.52 -20.98 20.23
CA ALA A 88 11.44 -19.53 20.06
C ALA A 88 10.37 -19.12 19.04
N VAL A 89 10.24 -19.85 17.92
CA VAL A 89 9.14 -19.64 16.94
C VAL A 89 7.78 -19.78 17.62
N THR A 90 7.60 -20.86 18.39
CA THR A 90 6.32 -21.13 19.03
C THR A 90 6.02 -20.15 20.17
N SER A 91 7.05 -19.76 20.92
CA SER A 91 6.94 -18.75 21.99
C SER A 91 6.55 -17.39 21.42
N THR A 92 7.18 -16.98 20.30
CA THR A 92 6.81 -15.77 19.56
C THR A 92 5.35 -15.80 19.13
N ALA A 93 4.88 -16.90 18.53
CA ALA A 93 3.47 -17.05 18.16
C ALA A 93 2.53 -16.94 19.37
N ALA A 94 2.92 -17.49 20.52
CA ALA A 94 2.14 -17.44 21.74
C ALA A 94 2.06 -16.04 22.35
N GLU A 95 3.12 -15.23 22.24
CA GLU A 95 3.09 -13.82 22.66
C GLU A 95 2.23 -12.95 21.75
N LEU A 96 2.34 -13.13 20.44
CA LEU A 96 1.47 -12.46 19.47
C LEU A 96 -0.01 -12.79 19.72
N HIS A 97 -0.33 -14.08 19.90
CA HIS A 97 -1.69 -14.51 20.18
C HIS A 97 -2.25 -13.91 21.47
N ARG A 98 -1.43 -13.84 22.52
CA ARG A 98 -1.81 -13.24 23.82
C ARG A 98 -2.19 -11.77 23.68
N ALA A 99 -1.46 -11.04 22.83
CA ALA A 99 -1.75 -9.64 22.50
C ALA A 99 -2.94 -9.45 21.54
N GLY A 100 -3.67 -10.53 21.19
CA GLY A 100 -4.75 -10.49 20.21
C GLY A 100 -4.27 -10.38 18.75
N ILE A 101 -2.95 -10.48 18.51
CA ILE A 101 -2.37 -10.45 17.17
C ILE A 101 -2.40 -11.87 16.62
N GLY A 102 -3.51 -12.20 15.97
CA GLY A 102 -3.72 -13.45 15.28
C GLY A 102 -4.31 -14.53 16.17
N HIS A 103 -5.03 -15.43 15.51
CA HIS A 103 -5.62 -16.62 16.10
C HIS A 103 -4.88 -17.88 15.64
N ARG A 104 -5.17 -19.03 16.25
CA ARG A 104 -4.45 -20.29 16.03
C ARG A 104 -4.36 -20.75 14.56
N LEU A 105 -5.36 -20.43 13.73
CA LEU A 105 -5.36 -20.74 12.29
C LEU A 105 -4.68 -19.66 11.43
N GLY A 106 -4.41 -18.50 12.03
CA GLY A 106 -3.69 -17.38 11.43
C GLY A 106 -2.17 -17.57 11.44
N PHE A 107 -1.65 -18.45 12.30
CA PHE A 107 -0.25 -18.82 12.38
C PHE A 107 0.07 -20.02 11.47
N GLN A 108 1.09 -19.89 10.65
CA GLN A 108 1.57 -20.97 9.79
C GLN A 108 3.10 -20.99 9.79
N THR A 109 3.70 -22.16 9.98
CA THR A 109 5.15 -22.35 9.86
C THR A 109 5.48 -23.00 8.52
N GLU A 110 6.75 -22.93 8.12
CA GLU A 110 7.28 -23.60 6.92
C GLU A 110 6.59 -23.20 5.59
N ILE A 111 5.91 -22.05 5.51
CA ILE A 111 5.28 -21.59 4.27
C ILE A 111 6.35 -21.19 3.26
N GLY A 112 6.33 -21.86 2.11
CA GLY A 112 7.27 -21.64 1.02
C GLY A 112 6.90 -20.47 0.11
N HIS A 113 7.75 -19.47 0.07
CA HIS A 113 7.71 -18.30 -0.82
C HIS A 113 8.65 -18.54 -1.99
N ARG A 114 8.11 -19.16 -3.06
CA ARG A 114 8.88 -19.51 -4.26
C ARG A 114 9.23 -18.28 -5.08
N LEU A 115 10.52 -18.08 -5.34
CA LEU A 115 11.06 -17.04 -6.19
C LEU A 115 11.06 -17.44 -7.67
N GLY A 116 11.33 -16.46 -8.55
CA GLY A 116 11.40 -16.67 -10.00
C GLY A 116 12.51 -17.65 -10.44
N ASN A 117 13.56 -17.80 -9.64
CA ASN A 117 14.69 -18.70 -9.90
C ASN A 117 14.50 -20.10 -9.29
N SER A 118 13.27 -20.49 -8.94
CA SER A 118 12.90 -21.74 -8.26
C SER A 118 13.32 -21.89 -6.79
N TYR A 119 14.18 -21.02 -6.25
CA TYR A 119 14.49 -20.99 -4.82
C TYR A 119 13.22 -20.78 -4.00
N VAL A 120 13.13 -21.39 -2.83
CA VAL A 120 11.98 -21.26 -1.92
C VAL A 120 12.47 -20.69 -0.60
N GLN A 121 12.18 -19.40 -0.35
CA GLN A 121 12.38 -18.80 0.97
C GLN A 121 11.24 -19.28 1.88
N ARG A 122 11.56 -19.71 3.09
CA ARG A 122 10.56 -20.08 4.09
C ARG A 122 10.67 -19.10 5.25
N ALA A 123 9.54 -18.52 5.62
CA ALA A 123 9.48 -17.78 6.89
C ALA A 123 9.36 -18.80 8.01
N ASP A 124 10.00 -18.53 9.14
CA ASP A 124 9.85 -19.34 10.34
C ASP A 124 8.39 -19.33 10.80
N LEU A 125 7.76 -18.16 10.74
CA LEU A 125 6.36 -17.97 11.07
C LEU A 125 5.70 -16.96 10.11
N VAL A 126 4.51 -17.31 9.62
CA VAL A 126 3.61 -16.41 8.91
C VAL A 126 2.43 -16.12 9.81
N VAL A 127 2.14 -14.84 10.04
CA VAL A 127 1.04 -14.36 10.87
C VAL A 127 0.00 -13.70 9.98
N ARG A 128 -1.27 -14.06 10.17
CA ARG A 128 -2.43 -13.39 9.58
C ARG A 128 -3.40 -13.02 10.70
N ALA A 129 -3.57 -11.72 10.89
CA ALA A 129 -4.38 -11.10 11.93
C ALA A 129 -5.05 -9.81 11.43
N PRO A 130 -5.87 -9.86 10.35
CA PRO A 130 -6.50 -8.66 9.80
C PRO A 130 -7.35 -7.91 10.84
N GLU A 131 -7.97 -8.62 11.79
CA GLU A 131 -8.71 -8.09 12.92
C GLU A 131 -7.86 -7.21 13.87
N ALA A 132 -6.56 -7.46 13.93
CA ALA A 132 -5.59 -6.69 14.72
C ALA A 132 -4.84 -5.65 13.88
N GLY A 133 -5.31 -5.38 12.65
CA GLY A 133 -4.61 -4.48 11.73
C GLY A 133 -3.31 -5.05 11.17
N VAL A 134 -3.10 -6.38 11.21
CA VAL A 134 -1.93 -7.07 10.64
C VAL A 134 -2.39 -8.11 9.63
N PRO A 135 -2.73 -7.73 8.38
CA PRO A 135 -3.35 -8.68 7.45
C PRO A 135 -2.43 -9.83 7.03
N VAL A 136 -1.12 -9.57 6.94
CA VAL A 136 -0.07 -10.58 6.86
C VAL A 136 1.26 -9.99 7.35
N MET A 137 2.06 -10.81 8.03
CA MET A 137 3.46 -10.52 8.38
C MET A 137 4.29 -11.80 8.32
N LEU A 138 5.50 -11.70 7.77
CA LEU A 138 6.48 -12.79 7.72
C LEU A 138 7.50 -12.58 8.83
N LEU A 139 7.74 -13.60 9.65
CA LEU A 139 8.63 -13.53 10.79
C LEU A 139 9.82 -14.47 10.57
N GLU A 140 11.00 -13.94 10.87
CA GLU A 140 12.26 -14.66 11.00
C GLU A 140 12.69 -14.58 12.45
N ILE A 141 12.89 -15.73 13.09
CA ILE A 141 13.25 -15.82 14.50
C ILE A 141 14.73 -16.20 14.55
N ASP A 142 15.63 -15.32 15.01
CA ASP A 142 17.07 -15.65 15.06
C ASP A 142 17.53 -15.89 16.51
N ARG A 143 18.11 -17.08 16.75
CA ARG A 143 18.66 -17.51 18.05
C ARG A 143 20.18 -17.39 18.16
N ARG A 144 20.75 -16.27 17.68
CA ARG A 144 22.22 -16.01 17.61
C ARG A 144 22.95 -16.78 16.50
N THR A 145 22.28 -17.47 15.61
CA THR A 145 22.97 -18.40 14.69
C THR A 145 23.24 -17.80 13.33
N GLU A 146 22.45 -16.82 12.90
CA GLU A 146 22.59 -16.24 11.56
C GLU A 146 23.54 -15.04 11.54
N ASP A 147 24.30 -14.92 10.46
CA ASP A 147 25.07 -13.71 10.17
C ASP A 147 24.11 -12.58 9.75
N ALA A 148 24.44 -11.34 10.10
CA ALA A 148 23.61 -10.21 9.76
C ALA A 148 23.41 -10.05 8.23
N HIS A 149 24.41 -10.44 7.41
CA HIS A 149 24.29 -10.42 5.96
C HIS A 149 23.37 -11.51 5.42
N ASP A 150 23.22 -12.64 6.12
CA ASP A 150 22.25 -13.67 5.76
C ASP A 150 20.82 -13.15 5.97
N LEU A 151 20.58 -12.39 7.03
CA LEU A 151 19.30 -11.70 7.27
C LEU A 151 19.03 -10.64 6.20
N VAL A 152 20.05 -9.90 5.76
CA VAL A 152 19.93 -8.99 4.59
C VAL A 152 19.58 -9.76 3.33
N ALA A 153 20.18 -10.94 3.11
CA ALA A 153 19.87 -11.79 1.97
C ALA A 153 18.43 -12.35 2.04
N LYS A 154 17.93 -12.70 3.23
CA LYS A 154 16.51 -13.05 3.46
C LYS A 154 15.60 -11.88 3.13
N LEU A 155 15.90 -10.69 3.63
CA LEU A 155 15.16 -9.46 3.32
C LEU A 155 15.09 -9.19 1.82
N ARG A 156 16.22 -9.32 1.11
CA ARG A 156 16.26 -9.23 -0.36
C ARG A 156 15.30 -10.21 -1.01
N ARG A 157 15.29 -11.48 -0.58
CA ARG A 157 14.42 -12.52 -1.14
C ARG A 157 12.95 -12.23 -0.89
N TYR A 158 12.59 -11.71 0.28
CA TYR A 158 11.21 -11.27 0.54
C TYR A 158 10.80 -10.08 -0.32
N TRP A 159 11.70 -9.11 -0.52
CA TRP A 159 11.49 -7.97 -1.41
C TRP A 159 11.28 -8.42 -2.87
N GLU A 160 12.14 -9.32 -3.37
CA GLU A 160 12.02 -9.91 -4.71
C GLU A 160 10.70 -10.67 -4.87
N TRP A 161 10.35 -11.52 -3.89
CA TRP A 161 9.11 -12.27 -3.88
C TRP A 161 7.87 -11.36 -3.88
N GLY A 162 7.88 -10.30 -3.07
CA GLY A 162 6.82 -9.28 -3.01
C GLY A 162 6.59 -8.53 -4.34
N ARG A 163 7.57 -8.55 -5.24
CA ARG A 163 7.51 -7.92 -6.57
C ARG A 163 7.10 -8.88 -7.69
N LEU A 164 6.92 -10.17 -7.41
CA LEU A 164 6.54 -11.12 -8.46
C LEU A 164 5.10 -10.89 -8.97
N LEU A 165 4.91 -11.16 -10.26
CA LEU A 165 3.61 -11.23 -10.90
C LEU A 165 3.13 -12.70 -10.95
N PRO A 166 1.81 -12.94 -10.88
CA PRO A 166 1.28 -14.28 -11.08
C PRO A 166 1.45 -14.74 -12.54
N LYS A 167 1.46 -16.06 -12.76
CA LYS A 167 1.76 -16.67 -14.08
C LYS A 167 0.79 -16.27 -15.20
N ASP A 168 -0.44 -15.97 -14.83
CA ASP A 168 -1.58 -15.55 -15.64
C ASP A 168 -1.78 -14.02 -15.61
N ALA A 169 -0.78 -13.25 -15.14
CA ALA A 169 -0.80 -11.79 -15.27
C ALA A 169 -0.89 -11.37 -16.74
N ASP A 170 -1.48 -10.20 -16.99
CA ASP A 170 -1.60 -9.63 -18.34
C ASP A 170 -0.25 -9.65 -19.09
N LYS A 171 -0.28 -10.19 -20.32
CA LYS A 171 0.92 -10.45 -21.10
C LYS A 171 1.71 -9.17 -21.38
N ARG A 172 1.04 -8.04 -21.65
CA ARG A 172 1.73 -6.75 -21.88
C ARG A 172 2.46 -6.28 -20.64
N THR A 173 1.87 -6.48 -19.47
CA THR A 173 2.49 -6.16 -18.18
C THR A 173 3.70 -7.05 -17.92
N VAL A 174 3.58 -8.36 -18.15
CA VAL A 174 4.69 -9.32 -17.99
C VAL A 174 5.84 -9.01 -18.94
N ASP A 175 5.57 -8.78 -20.23
CA ASP A 175 6.58 -8.47 -21.24
C ASP A 175 7.28 -7.14 -20.93
N ARG A 176 6.55 -6.15 -20.41
CA ARG A 176 7.11 -4.88 -19.95
C ARG A 176 8.06 -5.08 -18.77
N VAL A 177 7.65 -5.82 -17.74
CA VAL A 177 8.49 -6.08 -16.57
C VAL A 177 9.72 -6.93 -16.93
N ARG A 178 9.58 -7.87 -17.88
CA ARG A 178 10.71 -8.66 -18.37
C ARG A 178 11.74 -7.82 -19.12
N SER A 179 11.29 -6.89 -19.98
CA SER A 179 12.18 -6.00 -20.73
C SER A 179 12.73 -4.84 -19.89
N ARG A 180 12.00 -4.42 -18.86
CA ARG A 180 12.35 -3.34 -17.93
C ARG A 180 11.96 -3.74 -16.51
N PRO A 181 12.87 -4.37 -15.74
CA PRO A 181 12.57 -4.86 -14.39
C PRO A 181 12.10 -3.79 -13.40
N ASP A 182 12.48 -2.54 -13.61
CA ASP A 182 12.03 -1.34 -12.90
C ASP A 182 10.56 -0.99 -13.17
N ALA A 183 9.99 -1.40 -14.31
CA ALA A 183 8.59 -1.15 -14.63
C ALA A 183 7.62 -1.81 -13.64
N ILE A 184 8.08 -2.81 -12.89
CA ILE A 184 7.27 -3.43 -11.83
C ILE A 184 6.81 -2.39 -10.81
N GLU A 185 7.58 -1.34 -10.56
CA GLU A 185 7.32 -0.31 -9.54
C GLU A 185 6.07 0.51 -9.81
N HIS A 186 5.62 0.55 -11.07
CA HIS A 186 4.40 1.22 -11.50
C HIS A 186 3.19 0.29 -11.63
N VAL A 187 3.39 -1.02 -11.39
CA VAL A 187 2.31 -1.99 -11.45
C VAL A 187 1.65 -2.09 -10.08
N ASP A 188 0.32 -1.95 -10.06
CA ASP A 188 -0.51 -2.02 -8.85
C ASP A 188 -0.21 -3.28 -8.00
N HIS A 189 -0.12 -3.08 -6.69
CA HIS A 189 0.06 -4.13 -5.70
C HIS A 189 -1.03 -5.19 -5.75
N ALA A 190 -2.27 -4.82 -6.09
CA ALA A 190 -3.37 -5.77 -6.28
C ALA A 190 -3.07 -6.83 -7.35
N LYS A 191 -2.15 -6.54 -8.28
CA LYS A 191 -1.74 -7.45 -9.38
C LYS A 191 -0.53 -8.32 -9.02
N ARG A 192 0.01 -8.21 -7.81
CA ARG A 192 1.18 -8.99 -7.36
C ARG A 192 0.80 -10.42 -6.98
N LEU A 193 1.74 -11.34 -7.12
CA LEU A 193 1.56 -12.76 -6.81
C LEU A 193 1.11 -12.99 -5.37
N TRP A 194 1.73 -12.29 -4.41
CA TRP A 194 1.45 -12.48 -2.98
C TRP A 194 -0.01 -12.18 -2.60
N ARG A 195 -0.72 -11.37 -3.39
CA ARG A 195 -2.15 -11.07 -3.20
C ARG A 195 -3.07 -12.25 -3.43
N ARG A 196 -2.59 -13.32 -4.05
CA ARG A 196 -3.33 -14.58 -4.18
C ARG A 196 -3.33 -15.42 -2.91
N PHE A 197 -2.33 -15.20 -2.06
CA PHE A 197 -2.14 -15.97 -0.84
C PHE A 197 -2.62 -15.20 0.38
N TYR A 198 -2.49 -13.87 0.35
CA TYR A 198 -2.75 -13.01 1.49
C TYR A 198 -3.73 -11.87 1.17
N PRO A 199 -4.65 -11.56 2.10
CA PRO A 199 -5.53 -10.40 1.99
C PRO A 199 -4.77 -9.08 1.85
N PRO A 200 -5.44 -8.00 1.40
CA PRO A 200 -4.86 -6.68 1.44
C PRO A 200 -4.34 -6.27 2.83
N THR A 201 -3.10 -5.77 2.85
CA THR A 201 -2.50 -5.13 4.04
C THR A 201 -3.21 -3.83 4.42
N GLY A 202 -3.91 -3.19 3.48
CA GLY A 202 -4.45 -1.83 3.64
C GLY A 202 -3.38 -0.74 3.76
N ARG A 203 -2.09 -1.15 3.76
CA ARG A 203 -0.90 -0.33 3.97
C ARG A 203 -0.03 -0.33 2.72
N GLU A 204 0.70 0.76 2.54
CA GLU A 204 1.72 0.86 1.50
C GLU A 204 2.90 -0.08 1.75
N GLY A 205 3.58 -0.44 0.67
CA GLY A 205 4.69 -1.37 0.69
C GLY A 205 4.30 -2.79 0.32
N VAL A 206 5.33 -3.63 0.26
CA VAL A 206 5.17 -5.07 0.09
C VAL A 206 4.87 -5.74 1.44
N VAL A 207 4.79 -7.07 1.47
CA VAL A 207 4.47 -7.83 2.69
C VAL A 207 5.47 -7.48 3.81
N PRO A 208 5.00 -7.08 5.01
CA PRO A 208 5.85 -6.79 6.16
C PRO A 208 6.70 -7.97 6.61
N VAL A 209 7.91 -7.67 7.08
CA VAL A 209 8.85 -8.63 7.66
C VAL A 209 9.20 -8.19 9.08
N ALA A 210 9.21 -9.15 10.00
CA ALA A 210 9.64 -8.96 11.37
C ALA A 210 10.84 -9.87 11.67
N PHE A 211 11.91 -9.30 12.20
CA PHE A 211 13.01 -10.06 12.78
C PHE A 211 12.84 -10.08 14.29
N VAL A 212 12.68 -11.27 14.87
CA VAL A 212 12.55 -11.47 16.31
C VAL A 212 13.80 -12.18 16.78
N PHE A 213 14.61 -11.50 17.57
CA PHE A 213 15.81 -12.11 18.14
C PHE A 213 15.48 -12.79 19.46
N ALA A 214 15.92 -14.02 19.64
CA ALA A 214 15.69 -14.77 20.87
C ALA A 214 17.00 -15.27 21.43
N ASP A 215 17.10 -15.34 22.76
CA ASP A 215 18.30 -15.69 23.48
C ASP A 215 19.48 -14.97 22.86
N THR A 216 19.63 -13.65 22.95
CA THR A 216 20.78 -12.95 22.36
C THR A 216 21.19 -11.76 23.22
N THR A 217 22.35 -11.17 22.94
CA THR A 217 22.79 -9.96 23.64
C THR A 217 22.29 -8.73 22.91
N GLU A 218 21.98 -7.66 23.67
CA GLU A 218 21.60 -6.36 23.10
C GLU A 218 22.64 -5.85 22.10
N ALA A 219 23.93 -6.05 22.38
CA ALA A 219 25.03 -5.66 21.49
C ALA A 219 24.96 -6.39 20.13
N LYS A 220 24.64 -7.69 20.13
CA LYS A 220 24.48 -8.45 18.89
C LYS A 220 23.26 -7.97 18.11
N VAL A 221 22.13 -7.75 18.77
CA VAL A 221 20.92 -7.18 18.14
C VAL A 221 21.25 -5.81 17.53
N ALA A 222 21.90 -4.91 18.28
CA ALA A 222 22.26 -3.59 17.80
C ALA A 222 23.17 -3.63 16.57
N ASN A 223 24.17 -4.51 16.56
CA ASN A 223 25.06 -4.71 15.41
C ASN A 223 24.27 -5.22 14.19
N THR A 224 23.46 -6.27 14.38
CA THR A 224 22.65 -6.84 13.30
C THR A 224 21.66 -5.81 12.73
N VAL A 225 21.01 -5.03 13.60
CA VAL A 225 20.11 -3.95 13.18
C VAL A 225 20.87 -2.89 12.39
N THR A 226 22.09 -2.52 12.80
CA THR A 226 22.93 -1.56 12.06
C THR A 226 23.22 -2.08 10.64
N VAL A 227 23.61 -3.35 10.51
CA VAL A 227 23.85 -3.97 9.20
C VAL A 227 22.58 -4.03 8.35
N LEU A 228 21.42 -4.38 8.94
CA LEU A 228 20.13 -4.36 8.25
C LEU A 228 19.74 -2.96 7.78
N GLU A 229 20.01 -1.92 8.59
CA GLU A 229 19.75 -0.52 8.25
C GLU A 229 20.65 -0.07 7.10
N GLU A 230 21.93 -0.42 7.11
CA GLU A 230 22.90 0.03 6.09
C GLU A 230 22.84 -0.81 4.81
N ALA A 231 23.11 -2.12 4.92
CA ALA A 231 23.19 -3.01 3.76
C ALA A 231 21.80 -3.38 3.22
N GLY A 232 20.79 -3.43 4.08
CA GLY A 232 19.40 -3.69 3.70
C GLY A 232 18.65 -2.46 3.16
N ARG A 233 19.25 -1.26 3.21
CA ARG A 233 18.58 0.02 2.94
C ARG A 233 17.76 0.03 1.66
N ARG A 234 18.27 -0.59 0.59
CA ARG A 234 17.60 -0.66 -0.72
C ARG A 234 16.22 -1.32 -0.67
N TYR A 235 15.99 -2.24 0.28
CA TYR A 235 14.79 -3.08 0.32
C TYR A 235 13.69 -2.50 1.20
N TRP A 236 14.05 -1.75 2.25
CA TRP A 236 13.09 -1.23 3.23
C TRP A 236 12.94 0.29 3.19
N ALA A 237 13.93 1.03 2.70
CA ALA A 237 13.87 2.49 2.73
C ALA A 237 12.88 3.03 1.68
N PRO A 238 12.08 4.04 2.04
CA PRO A 238 11.22 4.69 1.07
C PRO A 238 12.02 5.51 0.06
N ARG A 239 11.35 5.89 -1.03
CA ARG A 239 11.90 6.77 -2.07
C ARG A 239 11.21 8.12 -2.05
N ARG A 240 11.84 9.15 -2.61
CA ARG A 240 11.13 10.41 -2.86
C ARG A 240 10.15 10.22 -4.01
N PHE A 241 8.95 10.78 -3.88
CA PHE A 241 8.11 11.02 -5.05
C PHE A 241 8.81 12.00 -6.00
N ASP A 242 8.66 11.79 -7.31
CA ASP A 242 9.24 12.67 -8.33
C ASP A 242 8.39 13.93 -8.52
N THR A 243 8.36 14.77 -7.49
CA THR A 243 7.49 15.96 -7.41
C THR A 243 8.20 17.17 -6.80
N TYR A 244 9.53 17.26 -6.98
CA TYR A 244 10.39 18.29 -6.40
C TYR A 244 9.87 19.74 -6.57
N HIS A 245 9.16 20.03 -7.66
CA HIS A 245 8.64 21.36 -7.99
C HIS A 245 7.28 21.70 -7.32
N ARG A 246 6.68 20.78 -6.57
CA ARG A 246 5.33 20.93 -5.99
C ARG A 246 5.31 21.07 -4.45
N GLY A 247 6.48 21.16 -3.80
CA GLY A 247 6.56 21.28 -2.33
C GLY A 247 6.06 20.04 -1.56
N ILE A 248 5.96 18.88 -2.23
CA ILE A 248 5.48 17.63 -1.65
C ILE A 248 6.58 17.02 -0.79
N THR A 249 6.25 16.71 0.47
CA THR A 249 7.18 16.15 1.46
C THR A 249 7.00 14.65 1.66
N ALA A 250 5.89 14.08 1.15
CA ALA A 250 5.58 12.66 1.27
C ALA A 250 6.66 11.75 0.66
N TRP A 251 6.71 10.53 1.15
CA TRP A 251 7.64 9.48 0.74
C TRP A 251 6.88 8.32 0.07
N ASP A 252 7.48 7.74 -0.97
CA ASP A 252 6.95 6.57 -1.66
C ASP A 252 7.44 5.29 -1.00
N TYR A 253 6.53 4.67 -0.24
CA TYR A 253 6.75 3.36 0.39
C TYR A 253 6.31 2.19 -0.50
N SER A 254 5.77 2.42 -1.70
CA SER A 254 5.16 1.36 -2.52
C SER A 254 6.10 0.18 -2.75
N GLN A 255 7.40 0.40 -2.91
CA GLN A 255 8.37 -0.67 -3.15
C GLN A 255 9.16 -1.11 -1.92
N ALA A 256 8.89 -0.51 -0.76
CA ALA A 256 9.58 -0.80 0.48
C ALA A 256 8.96 -2.00 1.20
N VAL A 257 9.80 -2.85 1.80
CA VAL A 257 9.40 -3.82 2.83
C VAL A 257 9.27 -3.06 4.15
N PRO A 258 8.10 -3.05 4.82
CA PRO A 258 8.03 -2.64 6.22
C PRO A 258 8.80 -3.66 7.07
N VAL A 259 9.95 -3.26 7.63
CA VAL A 259 10.78 -4.13 8.47
C VAL A 259 10.72 -3.67 9.92
N VAL A 260 10.22 -4.54 10.80
CA VAL A 260 10.21 -4.30 12.25
C VAL A 260 11.14 -5.29 12.95
N VAL A 261 11.68 -4.87 14.09
CA VAL A 261 12.61 -5.65 14.89
C VAL A 261 12.19 -5.61 16.35
N THR A 262 12.30 -6.73 17.03
CA THR A 262 12.11 -6.84 18.49
C THR A 262 12.90 -8.05 19.02
N THR A 263 12.83 -8.30 20.32
CA THR A 263 13.35 -9.53 20.93
C THR A 263 12.25 -10.36 21.58
N LEU A 264 12.43 -11.67 21.67
CA LEU A 264 11.48 -12.54 22.35
C LEU A 264 11.35 -12.18 23.82
N GLU A 265 12.43 -11.73 24.45
CA GLU A 265 12.46 -11.27 25.84
C GLU A 265 11.55 -10.04 26.02
N GLN A 266 11.64 -9.04 25.14
CA GLN A 266 10.75 -7.88 25.17
C GLN A 266 9.28 -8.29 24.99
N LEU A 267 8.99 -9.22 24.07
CA LEU A 267 7.64 -9.73 23.85
C LEU A 267 7.09 -10.47 25.08
N GLN A 268 7.94 -11.21 25.79
CA GLN A 268 7.55 -11.94 27.00
C GLN A 268 7.34 -11.02 28.20
N GLU A 269 8.18 -9.99 28.35
CA GLU A 269 8.14 -9.06 29.48
C GLU A 269 7.00 -8.05 29.36
N HIS A 270 6.84 -7.45 28.18
CA HIS A 270 5.93 -6.31 27.98
C HIS A 270 4.67 -6.66 27.18
N GLY A 271 4.67 -7.79 26.47
CA GLY A 271 3.61 -8.15 25.54
C GLY A 271 3.83 -7.58 24.13
N ALA A 272 3.24 -8.23 23.13
CA ALA A 272 3.42 -7.85 21.73
C ALA A 272 2.61 -6.61 21.29
N ASP A 273 1.64 -6.18 22.09
CA ASP A 273 0.86 -4.95 21.93
C ASP A 273 1.56 -3.71 22.50
N ALA A 274 2.60 -3.90 23.32
CA ALA A 274 3.40 -2.81 23.86
C ALA A 274 4.28 -2.15 22.79
N ALA A 275 4.88 -1.02 23.16
CA ALA A 275 5.83 -0.30 22.34
C ALA A 275 7.22 -0.97 22.39
N VAL A 276 7.34 -2.16 21.78
CA VAL A 276 8.56 -2.98 21.75
C VAL A 276 9.08 -3.22 20.33
N TRP A 277 8.42 -2.62 19.33
CA TRP A 277 8.76 -2.83 17.92
C TRP A 277 9.55 -1.65 17.38
N ARG A 278 10.77 -1.90 16.93
CA ARG A 278 11.60 -0.92 16.22
C ARG A 278 11.40 -1.05 14.72
N ARG A 279 10.83 -0.04 14.06
CA ARG A 279 10.76 0.06 12.60
C ARG A 279 12.09 0.57 12.03
N LEU A 280 12.69 -0.16 11.08
CA LEU A 280 13.92 0.29 10.42
C LEU A 280 13.71 1.66 9.76
N GLY A 281 14.69 2.56 9.96
CA GLY A 281 14.63 3.94 9.46
C GLY A 281 13.74 4.89 10.27
N ARG A 282 13.19 4.43 11.41
CA ARG A 282 12.50 5.28 12.39
C ARG A 282 13.20 5.23 13.73
N ARG A 283 12.97 6.26 14.54
CA ARG A 283 13.52 6.37 15.89
C ARG A 283 12.54 5.81 16.90
N GLY A 284 13.07 5.15 17.91
CA GLY A 284 12.32 4.64 19.05
C GLY A 284 11.50 3.39 18.75
N GLU A 285 11.08 2.76 19.84
CA GLU A 285 10.16 1.63 19.83
C GLU A 285 8.72 2.15 19.70
N GLN A 286 7.89 1.36 19.03
CA GLN A 286 6.53 1.70 18.64
C GLN A 286 5.63 0.48 18.90
N THR A 287 4.32 0.69 18.97
CA THR A 287 3.37 -0.41 18.87
C THR A 287 3.50 -1.06 17.48
N LEU A 288 3.13 -2.34 17.35
CA LEU A 288 3.24 -3.03 16.06
C LEU A 288 2.47 -2.30 14.94
N THR A 289 1.27 -1.80 15.26
CA THR A 289 0.44 -1.06 14.29
C THR A 289 1.09 0.23 13.83
N ASP A 290 1.58 1.06 14.75
CA ASP A 290 2.26 2.32 14.42
C ASP A 290 3.56 2.07 13.64
N ALA A 291 4.29 1.03 14.02
CA ALA A 291 5.53 0.62 13.37
C ALA A 291 5.30 0.20 11.91
N LEU A 292 4.14 -0.37 11.58
CA LEU A 292 3.76 -0.80 10.24
C LEU A 292 3.09 0.29 9.40
N ASP A 293 2.54 1.34 10.02
CA ASP A 293 1.89 2.46 9.32
C ASP A 293 2.90 3.41 8.65
N ASN A 294 2.49 4.02 7.53
CA ASN A 294 3.27 5.00 6.77
C ASN A 294 2.50 6.34 6.69
N PRO A 295 2.42 7.13 7.79
CA PRO A 295 1.65 8.38 7.81
C PRO A 295 2.19 9.44 6.85
N ASP A 296 3.48 9.38 6.53
CA ASP A 296 4.17 10.23 5.56
C ASP A 296 4.16 9.65 4.13
N GLY A 297 3.33 8.63 3.88
CA GLY A 297 3.23 7.90 2.62
C GLY A 297 2.32 8.53 1.56
N ALA A 298 1.78 7.70 0.68
CA ALA A 298 0.88 8.07 -0.40
C ALA A 298 -0.45 8.69 0.07
N ALA A 299 -0.90 8.43 1.29
CA ALA A 299 -2.04 9.16 1.86
C ALA A 299 -1.74 10.66 1.99
N LEU A 300 -0.58 11.00 2.57
CA LEU A 300 -0.10 12.38 2.63
C LEU A 300 0.18 12.94 1.23
N PHE A 301 0.76 12.13 0.33
CA PHE A 301 1.00 12.52 -1.06
C PHE A 301 -0.28 13.01 -1.74
N ARG A 302 -1.37 12.24 -1.67
CA ARG A 302 -2.65 12.58 -2.31
C ARG A 302 -3.24 13.88 -1.77
N ASP A 303 -3.16 14.10 -0.45
CA ASP A 303 -3.62 15.34 0.17
C ASP A 303 -2.77 16.55 -0.26
N GLN A 304 -1.44 16.41 -0.27
CA GLN A 304 -0.54 17.48 -0.71
C GLN A 304 -0.68 17.78 -2.21
N GLU A 305 -0.82 16.75 -3.05
CA GLU A 305 -1.06 16.89 -4.49
C GLU A 305 -2.38 17.63 -4.76
N ALA A 306 -3.47 17.25 -4.09
CA ALA A 306 -4.76 17.92 -4.22
C ALA A 306 -4.70 19.40 -3.82
N ARG A 307 -3.93 19.73 -2.76
CA ARG A 307 -3.70 21.12 -2.35
C ARG A 307 -2.90 21.90 -3.39
N ALA A 308 -1.81 21.32 -3.90
CA ALA A 308 -0.97 21.94 -4.92
C ALA A 308 -1.77 22.21 -6.22
N ASP A 309 -2.58 21.25 -6.65
CA ASP A 309 -3.44 21.40 -7.83
C ASP A 309 -4.53 22.46 -7.61
N ALA A 310 -5.12 22.53 -6.41
CA ALA A 310 -6.09 23.55 -6.06
C ALA A 310 -5.46 24.96 -6.06
N GLU A 311 -4.24 25.10 -5.55
CA GLU A 311 -3.48 26.36 -5.58
C GLU A 311 -3.13 26.76 -7.01
N GLU A 312 -2.63 25.83 -7.83
CA GLU A 312 -2.33 26.10 -9.23
C GLU A 312 -3.60 26.50 -10.00
N LYS A 313 -4.73 25.83 -9.76
CA LYS A 313 -6.03 26.18 -10.36
C LYS A 313 -6.46 27.59 -9.94
N ARG A 314 -6.29 27.96 -8.67
CA ARG A 314 -6.56 29.33 -8.17
C ARG A 314 -5.65 30.36 -8.85
N ARG A 315 -4.35 30.07 -8.95
CA ARG A 315 -3.39 30.95 -9.63
C ARG A 315 -3.75 31.14 -11.10
N ARG A 316 -4.01 30.06 -11.84
CA ARG A 316 -4.43 30.12 -13.24
C ARG A 316 -5.75 30.86 -13.42
N ALA A 317 -6.71 30.70 -12.50
CA ALA A 317 -7.97 31.44 -12.54
C ALA A 317 -7.76 32.94 -12.27
N ALA A 318 -6.91 33.31 -11.32
CA ALA A 318 -6.56 34.70 -11.03
C ALA A 318 -5.77 35.34 -12.20
N GLU A 319 -4.80 34.63 -12.77
CA GLU A 319 -4.06 35.06 -13.96
C GLU A 319 -4.96 35.21 -15.18
N ARG A 320 -5.89 34.27 -15.38
CA ARG A 320 -6.95 34.40 -16.38
C ARG A 320 -7.69 35.69 -16.09
N GLU A 321 -8.35 35.84 -14.95
CA GLU A 321 -9.16 37.01 -14.57
C GLU A 321 -8.42 38.35 -14.72
N ALA A 322 -7.12 38.41 -14.38
CA ALA A 322 -6.29 39.59 -14.57
C ALA A 322 -6.12 39.98 -16.05
N ARG A 323 -6.18 39.00 -16.96
CA ARG A 323 -6.16 39.18 -18.43
C ARG A 323 -7.54 39.39 -19.04
N ARG A 324 -8.61 39.52 -18.23
CA ARG A 324 -9.97 39.69 -18.75
C ARG A 324 -10.07 40.97 -19.59
N PRO A 325 -10.43 40.88 -20.88
CA PRO A 325 -10.57 42.05 -21.74
C PRO A 325 -11.63 43.02 -21.24
N VAL A 326 -11.39 44.30 -21.49
CA VAL A 326 -12.33 45.39 -21.25
C VAL A 326 -12.86 45.91 -22.58
N CYS A 327 -14.15 46.22 -22.63
CA CYS A 327 -14.77 46.77 -23.82
C CYS A 327 -14.26 48.18 -24.09
N LYS A 328 -13.74 48.42 -25.30
CA LYS A 328 -13.28 49.75 -25.72
C LYS A 328 -14.38 50.82 -25.72
N ARG A 329 -15.65 50.42 -25.89
CA ARG A 329 -16.79 51.33 -26.01
C ARG A 329 -17.44 51.70 -24.68
N CYS A 330 -17.72 50.71 -23.83
CA CYS A 330 -18.43 50.94 -22.55
C CYS A 330 -17.54 50.78 -21.30
N GLY A 331 -16.27 50.40 -21.46
CA GLY A 331 -15.31 50.23 -20.37
C GLY A 331 -15.54 49.02 -19.45
N ARG A 332 -16.63 48.26 -19.65
CA ARG A 332 -16.95 47.09 -18.82
C ARG A 332 -16.08 45.89 -19.20
N ARG A 333 -15.70 45.09 -18.19
CA ARG A 333 -15.05 43.80 -18.40
C ARG A 333 -15.98 42.84 -19.15
N PHE A 334 -15.42 42.00 -20.00
CA PHE A 334 -16.19 41.00 -20.74
C PHE A 334 -16.79 39.96 -19.79
N THR A 335 -17.98 39.46 -20.11
CA THR A 335 -18.55 38.27 -19.45
C THR A 335 -17.72 37.05 -19.80
N ASP A 336 -17.82 35.96 -19.02
CA ASP A 336 -17.12 34.70 -19.34
C ASP A 336 -17.50 34.18 -20.72
N GLN A 337 -18.79 34.23 -21.07
CA GLN A 337 -19.29 33.82 -22.39
C GLN A 337 -18.64 34.63 -23.53
N ARG A 338 -18.68 35.98 -23.46
CA ARG A 338 -18.09 36.82 -24.52
C ARG A 338 -16.59 36.60 -24.63
N TRP A 339 -15.92 36.45 -23.50
CA TRP A 339 -14.47 36.23 -23.50
C TRP A 339 -14.08 34.88 -24.09
N GLU A 340 -14.85 33.81 -23.81
CA GLU A 340 -14.67 32.51 -24.47
C GLU A 340 -14.91 32.60 -25.98
N GLU A 341 -16.00 33.26 -26.41
CA GLU A 341 -16.32 33.47 -27.82
C GLU A 341 -15.16 34.14 -28.58
N THR A 342 -14.54 35.19 -27.99
CA THR A 342 -13.46 35.95 -28.63
C THR A 342 -12.07 35.32 -28.51
N THR A 343 -11.86 34.33 -27.62
CA THR A 343 -10.53 33.75 -27.35
C THR A 343 -10.38 32.33 -27.85
N ALA A 344 -11.46 31.53 -27.90
CA ALA A 344 -11.37 30.17 -28.39
C ALA A 344 -11.22 30.16 -29.91
N HIS A 345 -10.12 29.57 -30.41
CA HIS A 345 -9.72 29.58 -31.82
C HIS A 345 -10.81 29.17 -32.83
N ARG A 346 -11.76 28.31 -32.42
CA ARG A 346 -12.88 27.87 -33.27
C ARG A 346 -14.07 28.85 -33.29
N THR A 347 -14.31 29.59 -32.23
CA THR A 347 -15.43 30.55 -32.13
C THR A 347 -15.02 31.98 -32.48
N ALA A 348 -13.73 32.32 -32.32
CA ALA A 348 -13.20 33.65 -32.61
C ALA A 348 -13.43 34.10 -34.07
N TRP A 349 -13.45 33.15 -35.02
CA TRP A 349 -13.77 33.42 -36.43
C TRP A 349 -15.21 33.91 -36.65
N ASN A 350 -16.14 33.57 -35.75
CA ASN A 350 -17.55 33.96 -35.84
C ASN A 350 -17.93 35.05 -34.81
N ALA A 351 -16.97 35.55 -34.03
CA ALA A 351 -17.24 36.42 -32.88
C ALA A 351 -17.43 37.92 -33.23
N GLY A 352 -17.26 38.29 -34.51
CA GLY A 352 -17.32 39.68 -34.96
C GLY A 352 -16.17 40.52 -34.39
N ASP A 353 -16.44 41.77 -34.01
CA ASP A 353 -15.42 42.62 -33.39
C ASP A 353 -15.04 42.11 -31.99
N VAL A 354 -13.83 41.55 -31.91
CA VAL A 354 -13.24 40.98 -30.70
C VAL A 354 -12.88 42.01 -29.62
N SER A 355 -13.00 43.30 -29.92
CA SER A 355 -12.66 44.40 -29.00
C SER A 355 -13.85 45.01 -28.24
N VAL A 356 -15.07 44.55 -28.53
CA VAL A 356 -16.30 45.01 -27.88
C VAL A 356 -17.05 43.90 -27.12
N CYS A 357 -17.75 44.28 -26.05
CA CYS A 357 -18.57 43.34 -25.29
C CYS A 357 -19.80 42.88 -26.08
N GLY A 358 -20.42 41.77 -25.67
CA GLY A 358 -21.54 41.16 -26.42
C GLY A 358 -22.74 42.10 -26.64
N THR A 359 -23.06 42.96 -25.68
CA THR A 359 -24.14 43.94 -25.84
C THR A 359 -23.78 45.02 -26.85
N CYS A 360 -22.57 45.59 -26.76
CA CYS A 360 -22.11 46.57 -27.75
C CYS A 360 -22.01 45.96 -29.16
N HIS A 361 -21.59 44.70 -29.27
CA HIS A 361 -21.57 43.98 -30.55
C HIS A 361 -22.97 43.81 -31.13
N ALA A 362 -23.95 43.39 -30.31
CA ALA A 362 -25.34 43.27 -30.75
C ALA A 362 -25.93 44.63 -31.19
N ASP A 363 -25.58 45.72 -30.49
CA ASP A 363 -25.97 47.08 -30.90
C ASP A 363 -25.36 47.49 -32.25
N ASP A 364 -24.14 47.03 -32.54
CA ASP A 364 -23.45 47.31 -33.81
C ASP A 364 -24.12 46.55 -34.96
N VAL A 365 -24.38 45.25 -34.76
CA VAL A 365 -25.12 44.42 -35.73
C VAL A 365 -26.52 44.99 -35.99
N ALA A 366 -27.27 45.35 -34.95
CA ALA A 366 -28.61 45.92 -35.10
C ALA A 366 -28.60 47.27 -35.86
N ARG A 367 -27.54 48.08 -35.68
CA ARG A 367 -27.39 49.35 -36.42
C ARG A 367 -27.01 49.12 -37.88
N GLU A 368 -26.15 48.16 -38.18
CA GLU A 368 -25.82 47.78 -39.55
C GLU A 368 -27.03 47.21 -40.29
N GLU A 369 -27.82 46.35 -39.63
CA GLU A 369 -29.05 45.79 -40.20
C GLU A 369 -30.12 46.87 -40.44
N ALA A 370 -30.32 47.79 -39.49
CA ALA A 370 -31.23 48.92 -39.67
C ALA A 370 -30.79 49.84 -40.82
N ALA A 371 -29.49 50.12 -40.97
CA ALA A 371 -28.96 50.90 -42.08
C ALA A 371 -29.13 50.19 -43.43
N ARG A 372 -28.94 48.86 -43.47
CA ARG A 372 -29.22 48.05 -44.67
C ARG A 372 -30.69 48.09 -45.05
N LEU A 373 -31.60 47.95 -44.10
CA LEU A 373 -33.05 48.02 -44.36
C LEU A 373 -33.47 49.42 -44.85
N GLN A 374 -32.86 50.49 -44.34
CA GLN A 374 -33.08 51.85 -44.83
C GLN A 374 -32.52 52.08 -46.24
N ALA A 375 -31.38 51.47 -46.59
CA ALA A 375 -30.80 51.55 -47.93
C ALA A 375 -31.58 50.77 -49.00
N VAL A 376 -32.40 49.79 -48.59
CA VAL A 376 -33.25 48.96 -49.46
C VAL A 376 -34.69 49.52 -49.55
N ALA A 377 -35.03 50.57 -48.77
CA ALA A 377 -36.32 51.24 -48.89
C ALA A 377 -36.41 52.00 -50.24
N PRO A 378 -37.44 51.76 -51.08
CA PRO A 378 -37.56 52.44 -52.36
C PRO A 378 -37.81 53.95 -52.14
N PRO A 379 -37.34 54.83 -53.04
CA PRO A 379 -37.58 56.27 -52.91
C PRO A 379 -39.09 56.54 -52.83
N ARG A 380 -39.48 57.44 -51.92
CA ARG A 380 -40.88 57.86 -51.75
C ARG A 380 -41.44 58.36 -53.10
N PRO A 381 -42.67 57.98 -53.48
CA PRO A 381 -43.30 58.58 -54.65
C PRO A 381 -43.59 60.07 -54.36
N GLU A 382 -43.05 60.95 -55.19
CA GLU A 382 -43.55 62.32 -55.32
C GLU A 382 -44.90 62.28 -56.04
N ASN A 383 -45.93 62.79 -55.39
CA ASN A 383 -47.22 63.24 -55.95
C ASN A 383 -48.01 63.85 -54.78
N ASP A 384 -48.74 64.96 -54.86
CA ASP A 384 -49.36 65.71 -55.96
C ASP A 384 -49.65 67.16 -55.48
N GLN A 385 -49.78 68.13 -56.39
CA GLN A 385 -51.03 68.93 -56.58
C GLN A 385 -50.88 70.15 -57.53
N GLU A 386 -51.57 70.05 -58.67
CA GLU A 386 -52.20 71.17 -59.43
C GLU A 386 -53.39 71.79 -58.63
N PRO A 387 -54.05 72.92 -59.02
CA PRO A 387 -54.18 73.51 -60.37
C PRO A 387 -54.16 75.07 -60.47
N GLY A 388 -54.07 75.63 -61.68
CA GLY A 388 -54.28 77.08 -61.84
C GLY A 388 -54.22 77.71 -63.24
N ARG A 389 -55.29 77.51 -64.04
CA ARG A 389 -55.88 78.45 -65.03
C ARG A 389 -55.05 78.94 -66.24
N GLY A 390 -55.54 78.59 -67.43
CA GLY A 390 -56.11 79.60 -68.35
C GLY A 390 -55.62 79.66 -69.80
N ARG A 391 -56.54 79.30 -70.71
CA ARG A 391 -56.76 79.83 -72.10
C ARG A 391 -55.66 79.53 -73.13
N SER A 392 -55.83 78.48 -73.95
CA SER A 392 -56.50 78.46 -75.27
C SER A 392 -55.79 79.27 -76.38
N TRP A 393 -55.47 78.61 -77.51
CA TRP A 393 -55.93 78.96 -78.87
C TRP A 393 -55.29 78.06 -79.98
N PHE A 394 -56.17 77.48 -80.81
CA PHE A 394 -56.07 77.18 -82.27
C PHE A 394 -55.23 75.97 -82.76
N ARG A 395 -55.90 74.91 -83.28
CA ARG A 395 -56.33 74.60 -84.68
C ARG A 395 -55.18 74.06 -85.57
N ARG A 396 -55.16 72.77 -85.96
CA ARG A 396 -55.89 72.05 -87.04
C ARG A 396 -55.31 72.39 -88.43
N TRP A 397 -54.69 71.45 -89.15
CA TRP A 397 -55.16 70.59 -90.27
C TRP A 397 -53.83 70.16 -90.97
N THR A 398 -53.62 69.03 -91.65
CA THR A 398 -54.47 68.01 -92.28
C THR A 398 -53.64 66.74 -92.40
#